data_AF-A0A9E2MW71-F1
#
_entry.id   AF-A0A9E2MW71-F1
#
_cell.length_a   1.000
_cell.length_b   1.000
_cell.length_c   1.000
_cell.angle_alpha   90.00
_cell.angle_beta   90.00
_cell.angle_gamma   90.00
#
_symmetry.space_group_name_H-M   'P 1'
#
loop_
_entity.id
_entity.type
_entity.pdbx_description
1 polymer ?
#
loop_
_entity_poly.entity_id
_entity_poly.type
_entity_poly.pdbx_seq_one_letter_code
_entity_poly.pdbx_strand_id
1 'polypeptide(L)'
;MARFEILEQGVGVMGASAQADILFELGLMYATGRDCEVDVVAAHKWFNIAAIKGSARAAELRSELSVSMSKSDIAQALREAREWMTMH
;
A
#
# COMPACT_ATOMS: atom_id res chain seq x y z
N MET A 1 -19.19 -13.07 32.77
CA MET A 1 -18.93 -13.54 31.40
C MET A 1 -19.18 -12.38 30.46
N ALA A 2 -18.12 -11.62 30.13
CA ALA A 2 -18.23 -10.42 29.32
C ALA A 2 -18.30 -10.82 27.83
N ARG A 3 -19.45 -10.55 27.20
CA ARG A 3 -19.65 -10.67 25.76
C ARG A 3 -18.80 -9.60 25.09
N PHE A 4 -17.72 -10.02 24.45
CA PHE A 4 -16.85 -9.16 23.67
C PHE A 4 -17.48 -9.08 22.27
N GLU A 5 -18.19 -7.97 22.01
CA GLU A 5 -18.70 -7.64 20.68
C GLU A 5 -17.53 -7.24 19.79
N ILE A 6 -16.98 -8.21 19.06
CA ILE A 6 -16.17 -7.94 17.88
C ILE A 6 -17.16 -7.58 16.77
N LEU A 7 -17.23 -6.30 16.47
CA LEU A 7 -17.85 -5.78 15.24
C LEU A 7 -17.03 -6.32 14.06
N GLU A 8 -17.45 -7.47 13.53
CA GLU A 8 -17.14 -7.87 12.16
C GLU A 8 -17.75 -6.82 11.20
N GLN A 9 -16.97 -5.80 10.89
CA GLN A 9 -17.28 -4.92 9.77
C GLN A 9 -16.39 -5.31 8.59
N GLY A 10 -16.98 -6.02 7.63
CA GLY A 10 -16.62 -5.90 6.22
C GLY A 10 -15.74 -6.99 5.61
N VAL A 11 -15.97 -8.29 5.88
CA VAL A 11 -15.46 -9.36 5.00
C VAL A 11 -16.35 -9.44 3.76
N GLY A 12 -16.19 -8.48 2.85
CA GLY A 12 -17.17 -8.18 1.81
C GLY A 12 -16.64 -7.93 0.41
N VAL A 13 -15.40 -8.28 0.02
CA VAL A 13 -14.96 -8.28 -1.40
C VAL A 13 -13.81 -9.29 -1.63
N MET A 14 -14.07 -10.59 -1.44
CA MET A 14 -13.04 -11.62 -1.62
C MET A 14 -12.82 -11.94 -3.10
N GLY A 15 -11.78 -11.37 -3.71
CA GLY A 15 -11.30 -11.78 -5.04
C GLY A 15 -10.37 -10.76 -5.69
N ALA A 16 -10.79 -9.49 -5.75
CA ALA A 16 -9.96 -8.39 -6.24
C ALA A 16 -9.24 -7.63 -5.10
N SER A 17 -9.85 -7.60 -3.91
CA SER A 17 -9.32 -6.90 -2.73
C SER A 17 -8.06 -7.55 -2.18
N ALA A 18 -7.98 -8.89 -2.15
CA ALA A 18 -6.90 -9.59 -1.45
C ALA A 18 -5.49 -9.21 -1.95
N GLN A 19 -5.32 -9.09 -3.27
CA GLN A 19 -4.05 -8.63 -3.85
C GLN A 19 -3.77 -7.15 -3.51
N ALA A 20 -4.78 -6.29 -3.55
CA ALA A 20 -4.63 -4.88 -3.19
C ALA A 20 -4.30 -4.71 -1.70
N ASP A 21 -4.89 -5.51 -0.83
CA ASP A 21 -4.66 -5.51 0.62
C ASP A 21 -3.24 -5.98 0.96
N ILE A 22 -2.76 -7.06 0.32
CA ILE A 22 -1.37 -7.54 0.50
C ILE A 22 -0.35 -6.46 0.12
N LEU A 23 -0.55 -5.82 -1.04
CA LEU A 23 0.35 -4.75 -1.49
C LEU A 23 0.24 -3.50 -0.62
N PHE A 24 -0.95 -3.21 -0.10
CA PHE A 24 -1.15 -2.13 0.87
C PHE A 24 -0.38 -2.38 2.16
N GLU A 25 -0.48 -3.57 2.74
CA GLU A 25 0.27 -3.95 3.94
C GLU A 25 1.79 -3.92 3.70
N LEU A 26 2.23 -4.35 2.52
CA LEU A 26 3.64 -4.23 2.13
C LEU A 26 4.11 -2.78 2.10
N GLY A 27 3.29 -1.87 1.54
CA GLY A 27 3.57 -0.43 1.58
C GLY A 27 3.66 0.11 3.01
N LEU A 28 2.78 -0.33 3.91
CA LEU A 28 2.84 0.03 5.33
C LEU A 28 4.13 -0.46 6.00
N MET A 29 4.56 -1.69 5.74
CA MET A 29 5.80 -2.22 6.34
C MET A 29 7.02 -1.37 6.00
N TYR A 30 7.15 -0.94 4.73
CA TYR A 30 8.23 -0.05 4.30
C TYR A 30 8.07 1.38 4.83
N ALA A 31 6.84 1.87 4.96
CA ALA A 31 6.57 3.21 5.48
C ALA A 31 6.87 3.32 6.99
N THR A 32 6.57 2.27 7.76
CA THR A 32 6.78 2.27 9.22
C THR A 32 8.11 1.67 9.65
N GLY A 33 8.84 1.01 8.73
CA GLY A 33 10.09 0.31 9.03
C GLY A 33 9.90 -0.84 10.03
N ARG A 34 8.78 -1.57 9.93
CA ARG A 34 8.39 -2.58 10.95
C ARG A 34 9.35 -3.76 11.02
N ASP A 35 9.94 -4.12 9.88
CA ASP A 35 10.87 -5.24 9.72
C ASP A 35 12.06 -4.89 8.81
N CYS A 36 12.17 -3.62 8.39
CA CYS A 36 13.23 -3.10 7.53
C CYS A 36 13.50 -1.62 7.83
N GLU A 37 14.57 -1.04 7.28
CA GLU A 37 14.73 0.41 7.29
C GLU A 37 13.59 1.09 6.51
N VAL A 38 13.21 2.28 6.95
CA VAL A 38 12.13 3.04 6.30
C VAL A 38 12.55 3.36 4.86
N ASP A 39 11.76 2.86 3.91
CA ASP A 39 11.96 3.12 2.48
C ASP A 39 10.69 3.72 1.89
N VAL A 40 10.70 5.05 1.76
CA VAL A 40 9.56 5.81 1.22
C VAL A 40 9.35 5.55 -0.28
N VAL A 41 10.38 5.16 -1.02
CA VAL A 41 10.27 4.81 -2.46
C VAL A 41 9.53 3.49 -2.60
N ALA A 42 9.95 2.47 -1.85
CA ALA A 42 9.28 1.17 -1.83
C ALA A 42 7.84 1.29 -1.30
N ALA A 43 7.62 2.03 -0.21
CA ALA A 43 6.28 2.27 0.32
C ALA A 43 5.35 2.91 -0.73
N HIS A 44 5.80 3.99 -1.37
CA HIS A 44 5.02 4.69 -2.40
C HIS A 44 4.73 3.78 -3.60
N LYS A 45 5.71 2.97 -4.03
CA LYS A 45 5.54 1.98 -5.11
C LYS A 45 4.40 1.01 -4.79
N TRP A 46 4.40 0.41 -3.60
CA TRP A 46 3.41 -0.58 -3.23
C TRP A 46 2.02 0.03 -3.05
N PHE A 47 1.93 1.21 -2.44
CA PHE A 47 0.67 1.95 -2.39
C PHE A 47 0.15 2.32 -3.77
N ASN A 48 1.01 2.67 -4.72
CA ASN A 48 0.61 2.96 -6.09
C ASN A 48 0.02 1.73 -6.79
N ILE A 49 0.63 0.55 -6.64
CA ILE A 49 0.12 -0.68 -7.25
C ILE A 49 -1.19 -1.11 -6.56
N ALA A 50 -1.26 -1.03 -5.23
CA ALA A 50 -2.47 -1.33 -4.46
C ALA A 50 -3.64 -0.42 -4.85
N ALA A 51 -3.37 0.88 -5.06
CA ALA A 51 -4.36 1.84 -5.53
C ALA A 51 -4.90 1.49 -6.93
N ILE A 52 -4.01 1.11 -7.86
CA ILE A 52 -4.40 0.65 -9.20
C ILE A 52 -5.25 -0.63 -9.13
N LYS A 53 -4.99 -1.51 -8.16
CA LYS A 53 -5.78 -2.72 -7.92
C LYS A 53 -7.09 -2.48 -7.15
N GLY A 54 -7.40 -1.23 -6.79
CA GLY A 54 -8.69 -0.83 -6.21
C GLY A 54 -8.67 -0.46 -4.72
N SER A 55 -7.50 -0.38 -4.07
CA SER A 55 -7.44 0.07 -2.68
C SER A 55 -7.49 1.61 -2.58
N ALA A 56 -8.64 2.14 -2.18
CA ALA A 56 -8.81 3.58 -1.95
C ALA A 56 -7.88 4.10 -0.84
N ARG A 57 -7.72 3.34 0.24
CA ARG A 57 -6.81 3.65 1.34
C ARG A 57 -5.35 3.74 0.88
N ALA A 58 -4.93 2.88 -0.06
CA ALA A 58 -3.60 2.98 -0.66
C ALA A 58 -3.43 4.27 -1.47
N ALA A 59 -4.46 4.72 -2.18
CA ALA A 59 -4.41 5.96 -2.95
C ALA A 59 -4.21 7.18 -2.04
N GLU A 60 -4.88 7.21 -0.89
CA GLU A 60 -4.74 8.24 0.14
C GLU A 60 -3.32 8.26 0.71
N LEU A 61 -2.83 7.13 1.23
CA LEU A 61 -1.47 7.05 1.78
C LEU A 61 -0.38 7.35 0.76
N ARG A 62 -0.55 6.93 -0.50
CA ARG A 62 0.37 7.30 -1.58
C ARG A 62 0.45 8.81 -1.74
N SER A 63 -0.69 9.49 -1.72
CA SER A 63 -0.77 10.95 -1.85
C SER A 63 -0.13 11.66 -0.67
N GLU A 64 -0.40 11.20 0.55
CA GLU A 64 0.21 11.75 1.77
C GLU A 64 1.73 11.58 1.76
N LEU A 65 2.20 10.37 1.45
CA LEU A 65 3.63 10.07 1.39
C LEU A 65 4.34 10.90 0.33
N SER A 66 3.70 11.11 -0.84
CA SER A 66 4.22 11.94 -1.93
C SER A 66 4.54 13.37 -1.50
N VAL A 67 3.84 13.93 -0.50
CA VAL A 67 4.10 15.30 0.00
C VAL A 67 5.48 15.40 0.66
N SER A 68 5.97 14.32 1.28
CA SER A 68 7.27 14.27 1.94
C SER A 68 8.42 13.80 1.04
N MET A 69 8.13 13.32 -0.16
CA MET A 69 9.12 12.74 -1.08
C MET A 69 9.69 13.78 -2.04
N SER A 70 10.93 13.56 -2.47
CA SER A 70 11.49 14.35 -3.57
C SER A 70 10.90 13.91 -4.92
N LYS A 71 10.98 14.78 -5.93
CA LYS A 71 10.53 14.43 -7.30
C LYS A 71 11.27 13.23 -7.88
N SER A 72 12.56 13.06 -7.56
CA SER A 72 13.36 11.91 -7.97
C SER A 72 12.83 10.62 -7.34
N ASP A 73 12.51 10.64 -6.05
CA ASP A 73 11.99 9.47 -5.33
C ASP A 73 10.64 9.03 -5.88
N ILE A 74 9.74 9.99 -6.15
CA ILE A 74 8.45 9.72 -6.78
C ILE A 74 8.66 9.12 -8.18
N ALA A 75 9.57 9.69 -8.98
CA ALA A 75 9.86 9.17 -10.32
C ALA A 75 10.44 7.75 -10.27
N GLN A 76 11.28 7.45 -9.29
CA GLN A 76 11.81 6.11 -9.06
C GLN A 76 10.70 5.14 -8.64
N ALA A 77 9.91 5.46 -7.62
CA ALA A 77 8.82 4.61 -7.13
C ALA A 77 7.81 4.27 -8.24
N LEU A 78 7.46 5.25 -9.08
CA LEU A 78 6.55 5.05 -10.21
C LEU A 78 7.17 4.19 -11.32
N ARG A 79 8.48 4.30 -11.55
CA ARG A 79 9.19 3.46 -12.53
C ARG A 79 9.20 2.01 -12.07
N GLU A 80 9.61 1.77 -10.85
CA GLU A 80 9.63 0.43 -10.27
C GLU A 80 8.23 -0.19 -10.18
N ALA A 81 7.20 0.62 -9.90
CA ALA A 81 5.82 0.15 -9.90
C ALA A 81 5.39 -0.33 -11.29
N ARG A 82 5.72 0.44 -12.34
CA ARG A 82 5.44 0.04 -13.73
C ARG A 82 6.16 -1.24 -14.11
N GLU A 83 7.46 -1.32 -13.81
CA GLU A 83 8.27 -2.50 -14.10
C GLU A 83 7.70 -3.74 -13.40
N TRP A 84 7.33 -3.62 -12.13
CA TRP A 84 6.72 -4.73 -11.39
C TRP A 84 5.42 -5.22 -12.04
N MET A 85 4.52 -4.30 -12.41
CA MET A 85 3.24 -4.61 -13.06
C MET A 85 3.38 -5.17 -14.48
N THR A 86 4.50 -4.94 -15.16
CA THR A 86 4.77 -5.58 -16.46
C THR A 86 5.30 -7.00 -16.33
N MET A 87 5.87 -7.34 -15.17
CA MET A 87 6.50 -8.64 -14.91
C MET A 87 5.58 -9.61 -14.15
N HIS A 88 4.50 -9.12 -13.53
CA HIS A 88 3.57 -9.89 -12.67
C HIS A 88 2.12 -9.55 -12.99
#